data_AF-A0A8H4IXG1-F1
#
_entry.id   AF-A0A8H4IXG1-F1
#
_cell.length_a   1.000
_cell.length_b   1.000
_cell.length_c   1.000
_cell.angle_alpha   90.00
_cell.angle_beta   90.00
_cell.angle_gamma   90.00
#
_symmetry.space_group_name_H-M   'P 1'
#
loop_
_entity.id
_entity.type
_entity.pdbx_description
1 polymer ?
#
loop_
_entity_poly.entity_id
_entity_poly.type
_entity_poly.pdbx_seq_one_letter_code
_entity_poly.pdbx_strand_id
1 'polypeptide(L)'
;MDGNTRLYMKDEPASPLGCVEQEQLCNPNLPEERQCSPLGSNLDLFDSIASSWDGRYSAEKQEFIYAAFRFYNIHFHTFLHGLGARMLRSRDSLYSGFQSPLPPNQWQLDVIHWFNIALVSTQEAFLEMAAGPSDSVVVPYFRRPNGTATKVLSTAYTSFNLFALCSIFIAGILAIIVFYNMELLMRLMEERFSHITYQRYEWDMNETFQLHRLAHEEPGAGPWSGSPHSVPVACQSQKLAILDLDNPKRPKLKAYHAFSKGSSHCRDDNEDNANAIDGERRASRGEYACI
;
A
#
# COMPACT_ATOMS: atom_id res chain seq x y z
N MET A 1 12.04 -6.39 -41.61
CA MET A 1 12.22 -5.30 -40.63
C MET A 1 13.41 -4.52 -41.14
N ASP A 2 13.16 -3.56 -42.01
CA ASP A 2 14.22 -2.87 -42.75
C ASP A 2 14.41 -1.49 -42.10
N GLY A 3 15.16 -1.47 -41.00
CA GLY A 3 15.48 -0.25 -40.26
C GLY A 3 16.94 0.11 -40.44
N ASN A 4 17.24 1.06 -41.34
CA ASN A 4 18.58 1.63 -41.47
C ASN A 4 18.81 2.61 -40.30
N THR A 5 19.47 2.15 -39.23
CA THR A 5 19.77 2.99 -38.06
C THR A 5 20.99 3.87 -38.36
N ARG A 6 20.79 5.19 -38.39
CA ARG A 6 21.88 6.16 -38.54
C ARG A 6 22.64 6.29 -37.22
N LEU A 7 23.91 5.90 -37.24
CA LEU A 7 24.82 6.09 -36.13
C LEU A 7 25.56 7.42 -36.31
N TYR A 8 25.63 8.19 -35.23
CA TYR A 8 26.36 9.45 -35.18
C TYR A 8 27.58 9.27 -34.28
N MET A 9 28.72 9.84 -34.66
CA MET A 9 29.89 9.97 -33.81
C MET A 9 30.08 11.43 -33.42
N LYS A 10 30.83 11.66 -32.33
CA LYS A 10 31.21 13.00 -31.92
C LYS A 10 32.12 13.63 -32.98
N ASP A 11 31.83 14.86 -33.38
CA ASP A 11 32.69 15.63 -34.28
C ASP A 11 33.91 16.20 -33.54
N GLU A 12 33.75 16.51 -32.26
CA GLU A 12 34.80 17.09 -31.40
C GLU A 12 35.09 16.19 -30.18
N PRO A 13 36.34 16.20 -29.67
CA PRO A 13 36.73 15.34 -28.56
C PRO A 13 36.02 15.72 -27.25
N ALA A 14 35.74 17.01 -27.03
CA ALA A 14 35.03 17.55 -25.87
C ALA A 14 34.41 18.93 -26.20
N SER A 15 33.28 19.25 -25.56
CA SER A 15 32.67 20.59 -25.57
C SER A 15 32.55 21.08 -24.12
N PRO A 16 33.50 21.91 -23.64
CA PRO A 16 33.52 22.31 -22.25
C PRO A 16 32.45 23.37 -21.96
N LEU A 17 31.76 23.21 -20.83
CA LEU A 17 30.88 24.23 -20.26
C LEU A 17 31.65 24.99 -19.16
N GLY A 18 31.76 26.30 -19.31
CA GLY A 18 32.26 27.18 -18.25
C GLY A 18 31.10 27.63 -17.35
N CYS A 19 31.27 27.47 -16.03
CA CYS A 19 30.29 27.90 -15.04
C CYS A 19 30.88 28.98 -14.13
N VAL A 20 30.07 29.96 -13.77
CA VAL A 20 30.36 30.92 -12.70
C VAL A 20 29.30 30.73 -11.63
N GLU A 21 29.74 30.38 -10.42
CA GLU A 21 28.88 30.20 -9.25
C GLU A 21 29.00 31.44 -8.37
N GLN A 22 27.85 32.00 -7.99
CA GLN A 22 27.78 33.10 -7.04
C GLN A 22 26.62 32.87 -6.08
N GLU A 23 26.84 33.22 -4.83
CA GLU A 23 25.92 32.94 -3.73
C GLU A 23 25.56 34.25 -3.02
N GLN A 24 24.35 34.31 -2.47
CA GLN A 24 23.93 35.36 -1.55
C GLN A 24 23.01 34.75 -0.48
N LEU A 25 23.08 35.27 0.74
CA LEU A 25 22.24 34.85 1.84
C LEU A 25 21.32 35.97 2.26
N CYS A 26 20.03 35.67 2.33
CA CYS A 26 18.99 36.62 2.65
C CYS A 26 18.37 36.31 4.02
N ASN A 27 18.30 37.33 4.88
CA ASN A 27 17.61 37.28 6.15
C ASN A 27 16.30 38.08 6.05
N PRO A 28 15.13 37.41 6.06
CA PRO A 28 13.83 38.09 5.89
C PRO A 28 13.45 39.00 7.06
N ASN A 29 14.21 38.99 8.17
CA ASN A 29 13.95 39.84 9.33
C ASN A 29 14.67 41.21 9.25
N LEU A 30 15.48 41.43 8.21
CA LEU A 30 16.19 42.69 7.99
C LEU A 30 15.44 43.59 7.00
N PRO A 31 15.66 44.92 7.04
CA PRO A 31 15.13 45.83 6.04
C PRO A 31 15.61 45.47 4.63
N GLU A 32 14.79 45.75 3.61
CA GLU A 32 15.02 45.37 2.20
C GLU A 32 16.43 45.74 1.70
N GLU A 33 16.93 46.91 2.09
CA GLU A 33 18.27 47.43 1.74
C GLU A 33 19.45 46.60 2.28
N ARG A 34 19.24 45.83 3.36
CA ARG A 34 20.25 44.95 4.00
C ARG A 34 19.74 43.52 4.12
N GLN A 35 18.70 43.17 3.37
CA GLN A 35 18.04 41.89 3.49
C GLN A 35 18.95 40.75 3.02
N CYS A 36 19.73 40.99 1.97
CA CYS A 36 20.62 40.01 1.37
C CYS A 36 22.07 40.50 1.42
N SER A 37 23.00 39.56 1.56
CA SER A 37 24.41 39.82 1.31
C SER A 37 24.63 40.20 -0.17
N PRO A 38 25.72 40.90 -0.51
CA PRO A 38 26.15 41.02 -1.89
C PRO A 38 26.30 39.64 -2.53
N LEU A 39 26.01 39.56 -3.83
CA LEU A 39 26.27 38.37 -4.62
C LEU A 39 27.78 38.20 -4.77
N GLY A 40 28.32 37.13 -4.22
CA GLY A 40 29.77 36.93 -4.09
C GLY A 40 30.20 35.48 -4.29
N SER A 41 31.50 35.24 -4.15
CA SER A 41 32.00 33.87 -4.06
C SER A 41 31.62 33.26 -2.71
N ASN A 42 31.73 31.93 -2.59
CA ASN A 42 31.52 31.28 -1.31
C ASN A 42 32.44 31.80 -0.19
N LEU A 43 33.68 32.17 -0.53
CA LEU A 43 34.64 32.72 0.44
C LEU A 43 34.16 34.09 0.96
N ASP A 44 33.65 34.94 0.06
CA ASP A 44 33.18 36.29 0.39
C ASP A 44 31.84 36.28 1.13
N LEU A 45 31.07 35.19 0.99
CA LEU A 45 29.75 35.03 1.59
C LEU A 45 29.83 35.11 3.12
N PHE A 46 30.81 34.46 3.75
CA PHE A 46 30.90 34.40 5.21
C PHE A 46 31.33 35.74 5.83
N ASP A 47 32.27 36.44 5.20
CA ASP A 47 32.66 37.78 5.61
C ASP A 47 31.48 38.77 5.46
N SER A 48 30.65 38.56 4.43
CA SER A 48 29.44 39.33 4.20
C SER A 48 28.35 39.04 5.24
N ILE A 49 28.16 37.79 5.68
CA ILE A 49 27.20 37.45 6.75
C ILE A 49 27.57 38.13 8.06
N ALA A 50 28.84 38.02 8.47
CA ALA A 50 29.31 38.56 9.73
C ALA A 50 29.17 40.09 9.81
N SER A 51 29.30 40.78 8.67
CA SER A 51 29.18 42.23 8.57
C SER A 51 27.75 42.74 8.31
N SER A 52 26.90 41.95 7.63
CA SER A 52 25.56 42.40 7.19
C SER A 52 24.45 42.06 8.19
N TRP A 53 24.60 40.99 8.98
CA TRP A 53 23.61 40.62 9.98
C TRP A 53 23.99 41.23 11.33
N ASP A 54 23.34 42.35 11.69
CA ASP A 54 23.45 42.98 13.00
C ASP A 54 23.37 41.94 14.13
N GLY A 55 24.11 42.16 15.22
CA GLY A 55 24.23 41.26 16.40
C GLY A 55 22.93 40.87 17.12
N ARG A 56 21.76 41.19 16.54
CA ARG A 56 20.44 40.60 16.86
C ARG A 56 20.32 39.15 16.40
N TYR A 57 21.07 38.74 15.38
CA TYR A 57 21.21 37.32 15.06
C TYR A 57 22.23 36.74 16.03
N SER A 58 21.82 35.76 16.86
CA SER A 58 22.74 35.20 17.85
C SER A 58 23.96 34.61 17.14
N ALA A 59 25.16 34.84 17.68
CA ALA A 59 26.40 34.27 17.16
C ALA A 59 26.28 32.75 16.92
N GLU A 60 25.48 32.07 17.76
CA GLU A 60 25.11 30.66 17.64
C GLU A 60 24.44 30.30 16.30
N LYS A 61 23.53 31.14 15.79
CA LYS A 61 22.86 30.88 14.51
C LYS A 61 23.77 31.17 13.31
N GLN A 62 24.63 32.19 13.44
CA GLN A 62 25.66 32.44 12.41
C GLN A 62 26.64 31.27 12.36
N GLU A 63 27.08 30.80 13.52
CA GLU A 63 27.94 29.62 13.66
C GLU A 63 27.27 28.36 13.10
N PHE A 64 25.97 28.17 13.34
CA PHE A 64 25.22 27.05 12.76
C PHE A 64 25.22 27.07 11.23
N ILE A 65 24.91 28.22 10.62
CA ILE A 65 24.90 28.38 9.17
C ILE A 65 26.31 28.18 8.61
N TYR A 66 27.30 28.82 9.23
CA TYR A 66 28.71 28.68 8.88
C TYR A 66 29.17 27.21 8.94
N ALA A 67 28.84 26.51 10.02
CA ALA A 67 29.20 25.11 10.23
C ALA A 67 28.54 24.20 9.20
N ALA A 68 27.26 24.40 8.87
CA ALA A 68 26.57 23.61 7.85
C ALA A 68 27.26 23.75 6.48
N PHE A 69 27.52 24.98 6.01
CA PHE A 69 28.18 25.19 4.71
C PHE A 69 29.63 24.70 4.70
N ARG A 70 30.40 24.95 5.77
CA ARG A 70 31.83 24.58 5.83
C ARG A 70 32.04 23.09 5.99
N PHE A 71 31.28 22.44 6.87
CA PHE A 71 31.45 21.02 7.19
C PHE A 71 31.00 20.15 6.01
N TYR A 72 29.86 20.49 5.39
CA TYR A 72 29.29 19.71 4.29
C TYR A 72 29.73 20.16 2.90
N ASN A 73 30.48 21.26 2.80
CA ASN A 73 31.10 21.73 1.56
C ASN A 73 30.11 21.82 0.40
N ILE A 74 28.99 22.49 0.66
CA ILE A 74 27.76 22.51 -0.15
C ILE A 74 27.95 23.41 -1.39
N HIS A 75 28.90 23.08 -2.26
CA HIS A 75 29.22 23.85 -3.45
C HIS A 75 29.03 23.02 -4.70
N PHE A 76 28.64 23.68 -5.79
CA PHE A 76 28.37 23.01 -7.05
C PHE A 76 29.56 22.18 -7.55
N HIS A 77 30.78 22.70 -7.37
CA HIS A 77 32.01 22.04 -7.79
C HIS A 77 32.28 20.70 -7.06
N THR A 78 31.89 20.58 -5.78
CA THR A 78 32.13 19.39 -4.96
C THR A 78 31.39 18.18 -5.52
N PHE A 79 30.13 18.38 -5.93
CA PHE A 79 29.30 17.33 -6.52
C PHE A 79 29.77 16.95 -7.93
N LEU A 80 30.13 17.95 -8.74
CA LEU A 80 30.67 17.71 -10.07
C LEU A 80 31.96 16.90 -10.02
N HIS A 81 32.85 17.19 -9.07
CA HIS A 81 34.09 16.43 -8.91
C HIS A 81 33.83 15.02 -8.36
N GLY A 82 32.95 14.86 -7.37
CA GLY A 82 32.68 13.57 -6.73
C GLY A 82 31.90 12.58 -7.60
N LEU A 83 30.89 13.06 -8.33
CA LEU A 83 29.98 12.22 -9.12
C LEU A 83 30.35 12.20 -10.62
N GLY A 84 31.05 13.22 -11.11
CA GLY A 84 31.52 13.31 -12.49
C GLY A 84 30.40 13.10 -13.50
N ALA A 85 30.65 12.22 -14.47
CA ALA A 85 29.67 11.90 -15.51
C ALA A 85 28.37 11.24 -14.99
N ARG A 86 28.26 10.86 -13.71
CA ARG A 86 26.99 10.38 -13.12
C ARG A 86 26.02 11.52 -12.80
N MET A 87 26.48 12.76 -12.80
CA MET A 87 25.63 13.95 -12.67
C MET A 87 24.81 14.22 -13.93
N LEU A 88 25.16 13.60 -15.06
CA LEU A 88 24.49 13.82 -16.33
C LEU A 88 23.25 12.94 -16.43
N ARG A 89 22.06 13.55 -16.52
CA ARG A 89 20.82 12.83 -16.80
C ARG A 89 20.85 12.17 -18.18
N SER A 90 21.59 12.77 -19.12
CA SER A 90 21.85 12.17 -20.43
C SER A 90 22.48 10.78 -20.37
N ARG A 91 23.17 10.44 -19.26
CA ARG A 91 23.77 9.12 -19.05
C ARG A 91 22.75 8.01 -18.80
N ASP A 92 21.53 8.34 -18.37
CA ASP A 92 20.51 7.32 -18.04
C ASP A 92 20.09 6.51 -19.28
N SER A 93 20.13 7.13 -20.46
CA SER A 93 19.85 6.45 -21.74
C SER A 93 21.10 5.94 -22.45
N LEU A 94 22.27 5.96 -21.80
CA LEU A 94 23.50 5.37 -22.31
C LEU A 94 23.52 3.88 -21.97
N TYR A 95 23.47 3.02 -22.97
CA TYR A 95 23.55 1.57 -22.80
C TYR A 95 24.67 0.97 -23.66
N SER A 96 25.62 0.28 -23.04
CA SER A 96 26.76 -0.35 -23.73
C SER A 96 27.54 0.62 -24.65
N GLY A 97 27.68 1.89 -24.23
CA GLY A 97 28.34 2.92 -25.05
C GLY A 97 27.49 3.50 -26.18
N PHE A 98 26.26 3.02 -26.37
CA PHE A 98 25.29 3.58 -27.31
C PHE A 98 24.34 4.54 -26.60
N GLN A 99 24.22 5.75 -27.15
CA GLN A 99 23.36 6.80 -26.64
C GLN A 99 22.11 6.91 -27.50
N SER A 100 20.92 6.77 -26.89
CA SER A 100 19.66 7.07 -27.57
C SER A 100 19.56 8.56 -27.92
N PRO A 101 18.79 8.97 -28.96
CA PRO A 101 18.62 10.38 -29.29
C PRO A 101 18.25 11.22 -28.07
N LEU A 102 19.04 12.26 -27.83
CA LEU A 102 18.83 13.20 -26.73
C LEU A 102 18.01 14.39 -27.22
N PRO A 103 17.17 14.99 -26.35
CA PRO A 103 16.47 16.22 -26.69
C PRO A 103 17.46 17.38 -26.94
N PRO A 104 17.10 18.37 -27.77
CA PRO A 104 18.00 19.46 -28.15
C PRO A 104 18.41 20.35 -26.95
N ASN A 105 17.62 20.36 -25.88
CA ASN A 105 17.90 21.08 -24.64
C ASN A 105 18.52 20.19 -23.54
N GLN A 106 19.08 19.03 -23.88
CA GLN A 106 19.59 18.08 -22.89
C GLN A 106 20.62 18.69 -21.92
N TRP A 107 21.52 19.56 -22.41
CA TRP A 107 22.51 20.22 -21.56
C TRP A 107 21.85 21.10 -20.48
N GLN A 108 20.71 21.73 -20.78
CA GLN A 108 19.95 22.53 -19.82
C GLN A 108 19.31 21.63 -18.77
N LEU A 109 18.77 20.48 -19.19
CA LEU A 109 18.20 19.49 -18.29
C LEU A 109 19.26 18.93 -17.34
N ASP A 110 20.47 18.71 -17.84
CA ASP A 110 21.61 18.27 -17.04
C ASP A 110 22.00 19.35 -16.02
N VAL A 111 22.14 20.62 -16.42
CA VAL A 111 22.45 21.74 -15.50
C VAL A 111 21.36 21.94 -14.44
N ILE A 112 20.08 21.87 -14.82
CA ILE A 112 18.95 21.94 -13.88
C ILE A 112 19.00 20.77 -12.90
N HIS A 113 19.36 19.57 -13.37
CA HIS A 113 19.50 18.41 -12.51
C HIS A 113 20.62 18.59 -11.48
N TRP A 114 21.78 19.14 -11.90
CA TRP A 114 22.87 19.48 -10.99
C TRP A 114 22.44 20.48 -9.92
N PHE A 115 21.70 21.52 -10.32
CA PHE A 115 21.18 22.52 -9.39
C PHE A 115 20.18 21.94 -8.39
N ASN A 116 19.29 21.04 -8.85
CA ASN A 116 18.37 20.34 -7.97
C ASN A 116 19.10 19.45 -6.94
N ILE A 117 20.16 18.76 -7.36
CA ILE A 117 21.00 17.99 -6.44
C ILE A 117 21.63 18.92 -5.41
N ALA A 118 22.24 20.03 -5.85
CA ALA A 118 22.83 21.00 -4.95
C ALA A 118 21.82 21.53 -3.92
N LEU A 119 20.60 21.88 -4.34
CA LEU A 119 19.53 22.34 -3.44
C LEU A 119 19.13 21.30 -2.40
N VAL A 120 18.95 20.05 -2.81
CA VAL A 120 18.60 18.95 -1.89
C VAL A 120 19.74 18.71 -0.90
N SER A 121 20.98 18.69 -1.37
CA SER A 121 22.15 18.55 -0.51
C SER A 121 22.30 19.72 0.47
N THR A 122 21.96 20.95 0.07
CA THR A 122 21.90 22.08 1.00
C THR A 122 20.89 21.82 2.10
N GLN A 123 19.68 21.40 1.77
CA GLN A 123 18.64 21.10 2.76
C GLN A 123 19.07 19.98 3.71
N GLU A 124 19.66 18.92 3.18
CA GLU A 124 20.19 17.78 3.94
C GLU A 124 21.30 18.22 4.90
N ALA A 125 22.24 19.04 4.45
CA ALA A 125 23.35 19.52 5.29
C ALA A 125 22.86 20.31 6.52
N PHE A 126 21.83 21.14 6.36
CA PHE A 126 21.21 21.83 7.50
C PHE A 126 20.50 20.87 8.45
N LEU A 127 19.86 19.83 7.93
CA LEU A 127 19.22 18.79 8.74
C LEU A 127 20.26 17.96 9.50
N GLU A 128 21.33 17.52 8.84
CA GLU A 128 22.38 16.73 9.48
C GLU A 128 23.21 17.57 10.46
N MET A 129 23.45 18.86 10.19
CA MET A 129 24.09 19.76 11.16
C MET A 129 23.27 19.86 12.46
N ALA A 130 21.94 19.73 12.37
CA ALA A 130 21.05 19.78 13.52
C ALA A 130 20.85 18.40 14.20
N ALA A 131 20.67 17.34 13.42
CA ALA A 131 20.43 15.98 13.94
C ALA A 131 21.73 15.25 14.34
N GLY A 132 22.84 15.60 13.72
CA GLY A 132 24.07 14.82 13.65
C GLY A 132 24.18 14.04 12.34
N PRO A 133 25.42 13.68 11.93
CA PRO A 133 25.66 12.94 10.70
C PRO A 133 25.05 11.54 10.77
N SER A 134 24.55 11.07 9.64
CA SER A 134 24.02 9.71 9.47
C SER A 134 25.13 8.65 9.50
N ASP A 135 26.34 9.00 9.03
CA ASP A 135 27.50 8.10 9.00
C ASP A 135 28.20 8.02 10.36
N SER A 136 28.24 6.82 10.93
CA SER A 136 28.88 6.53 12.23
C SER A 136 30.38 6.80 12.25
N VAL A 137 31.04 6.80 11.09
CA VAL A 137 32.49 7.12 10.96
C VAL A 137 32.76 8.60 11.23
N VAL A 138 31.81 9.46 10.89
CA VAL A 138 31.95 10.93 10.98
C VAL A 138 31.51 11.45 12.36
N VAL A 139 30.65 10.71 13.06
CA VAL A 139 30.13 11.05 14.39
C VAL A 139 31.23 11.50 15.39
N PRO A 140 32.40 10.84 15.52
CA PRO A 140 33.43 11.27 16.47
C PRO A 140 34.06 12.64 16.16
N TYR A 141 34.03 13.05 14.90
CA TYR A 141 34.60 14.32 14.43
C TYR A 141 33.56 15.44 14.36
N PHE A 142 32.29 15.11 14.55
CA PHE A 142 31.19 16.05 14.50
C PHE A 142 31.00 16.77 15.85
N ARG A 143 31.20 18.09 15.85
CA ARG A 143 30.88 18.94 16.99
C ARG A 143 29.51 19.56 16.78
N ARG A 144 28.54 19.18 17.62
CA ARG A 144 27.22 19.83 17.65
C ARG A 144 27.37 21.32 18.00
N PRO A 145 26.61 22.20 17.35
CA PRO A 145 26.60 23.61 17.70
C PRO A 145 26.02 23.76 19.11
N ASN A 146 26.63 24.62 19.93
CA ASN A 146 26.14 24.89 21.28
C ASN A 146 24.88 25.77 21.18
N GLY A 147 23.70 25.16 21.31
CA GLY A 147 22.43 25.88 21.33
C GLY A 147 21.25 24.92 21.54
N THR A 148 20.23 25.37 22.27
CA THR A 148 19.00 24.61 22.56
C THR A 148 18.02 24.57 21.39
N ALA A 149 18.39 25.09 20.22
CA ALA A 149 17.45 25.66 19.25
C ALA A 149 17.34 24.93 17.90
N THR A 150 17.75 23.67 17.78
CA THR A 150 17.50 22.90 16.55
C THR A 150 16.81 21.58 16.86
N LYS A 151 15.48 21.65 17.03
CA LYS A 151 14.63 20.46 17.07
C LYS A 151 14.36 20.01 15.64
N VAL A 152 15.03 18.94 15.21
CA VAL A 152 14.65 18.22 13.99
C VAL A 152 13.63 17.16 14.38
N LEU A 153 12.54 17.08 13.61
CA LEU A 153 11.57 16.00 13.74
C LEU A 153 12.29 14.69 13.36
N SER A 154 12.64 13.86 14.33
CA SER A 154 13.30 12.60 14.07
C SER A 154 12.29 11.55 13.60
N THR A 155 12.51 10.99 12.41
CA THR A 155 11.78 9.82 11.91
C THR A 155 12.23 8.51 12.58
N ALA A 156 13.33 8.52 13.34
CA ALA A 156 13.78 7.36 14.12
C ALA A 156 12.81 7.03 15.27
N TYR A 157 12.00 8.00 15.70
CA TYR A 157 10.93 7.84 16.68
C TYR A 157 9.61 8.35 16.08
N THR A 158 9.13 7.69 15.02
CA THR A 158 7.76 7.91 14.56
C THR A 158 6.78 7.54 15.67
N SER A 159 6.14 8.56 16.24
CA SER A 159 5.07 8.39 17.22
C SER A 159 3.82 7.90 16.47
N PHE A 160 3.74 6.61 16.17
CA PHE A 160 2.53 6.02 15.63
C PHE A 160 1.45 6.04 16.71
N ASN A 161 0.23 6.41 16.34
CA ASN A 161 -0.91 6.32 17.23
C ASN A 161 -1.26 4.84 17.43
N LEU A 162 -0.60 4.21 18.41
CA LEU A 162 -0.74 2.80 18.75
C LEU A 162 -2.20 2.46 19.05
N PHE A 163 -2.94 3.40 19.66
CA PHE A 163 -4.37 3.25 19.92
C PHE A 163 -5.17 3.10 18.62
N ALA A 164 -4.92 3.96 17.62
CA ALA A 164 -5.59 3.85 16.32
C ALA A 164 -5.26 2.53 15.61
N LEU A 165 -4.00 2.12 15.63
CA LEU A 165 -3.56 0.85 15.03
C LEU A 165 -4.23 -0.36 15.69
N CYS A 166 -4.19 -0.44 17.03
CA CYS A 166 -4.86 -1.49 17.77
C CYS A 166 -6.38 -1.49 17.53
N SER A 167 -7.01 -0.33 17.44
CA SER A 167 -8.46 -0.22 17.20
C SER A 167 -8.88 -0.84 15.86
N ILE A 168 -8.09 -0.63 14.80
CA ILE A 168 -8.38 -1.17 13.46
C ILE A 168 -8.20 -2.69 13.46
N PHE A 169 -7.14 -3.21 14.08
CA PHE A 169 -6.93 -4.66 14.17
C PHE A 169 -8.02 -5.36 14.97
N ILE A 170 -8.41 -4.81 16.12
CA ILE A 170 -9.47 -5.38 16.96
C ILE A 170 -10.80 -5.36 16.22
N ALA A 171 -11.17 -4.23 15.60
CA ALA A 171 -12.40 -4.12 14.82
C ALA A 171 -12.41 -5.09 13.62
N GLY A 172 -11.28 -5.25 12.93
CA GLY A 172 -11.14 -6.21 11.83
C GLY A 172 -11.30 -7.67 12.28
N ILE A 173 -10.66 -8.05 13.38
CA ILE A 173 -10.77 -9.41 13.94
C ILE A 173 -12.22 -9.68 14.38
N LEU A 174 -12.87 -8.73 15.05
CA LEU A 174 -14.28 -8.85 15.44
C LEU A 174 -15.18 -9.01 14.22
N ALA A 175 -14.95 -8.23 13.15
CA ALA A 175 -15.72 -8.36 11.91
C ALA A 175 -15.56 -9.76 11.30
N ILE A 176 -14.33 -10.29 11.22
CA ILE A 176 -14.07 -11.64 10.69
C ILE A 176 -14.78 -12.71 11.55
N ILE A 177 -14.72 -12.60 12.88
CA ILE A 177 -15.42 -13.53 13.78
C ILE A 177 -16.93 -13.48 13.56
N VAL A 178 -17.51 -12.29 13.40
CA VAL A 178 -18.95 -12.13 13.12
C VAL A 178 -19.31 -12.79 11.78
N PHE A 179 -18.54 -12.54 10.72
CA PHE A 179 -18.79 -13.14 9.40
C PHE A 179 -18.69 -14.67 9.42
N TYR A 180 -17.70 -15.23 10.09
CA TYR A 180 -17.54 -16.68 10.19
C TYR A 180 -18.69 -17.34 10.96
N ASN A 181 -19.21 -16.67 11.99
CA ASN A 181 -20.27 -17.18 12.84
C ASN A 181 -21.67 -16.73 12.40
N MET A 182 -21.85 -16.23 11.18
CA MET A 182 -23.15 -15.73 10.70
C MET A 182 -24.28 -16.75 10.87
N GLU A 183 -24.04 -18.02 10.54
CA GLU A 183 -25.04 -19.09 10.71
C GLU A 183 -25.42 -19.31 12.19
N LEU A 184 -24.44 -19.23 13.10
CA LEU A 184 -24.69 -19.37 14.53
C LEU A 184 -25.46 -18.16 15.08
N LEU A 185 -25.10 -16.96 14.63
CA LEU A 185 -25.77 -15.71 15.00
C LEU A 185 -27.23 -15.72 14.53
N MET A 186 -27.51 -16.19 13.31
CA MET A 186 -28.88 -16.32 12.80
C MET A 186 -29.70 -17.31 13.63
N ARG A 187 -29.13 -18.45 14.03
CA ARG A 187 -29.80 -19.43 14.91
C ARG A 187 -30.15 -18.84 16.28
N LEU A 188 -29.20 -18.13 16.90
CA LEU A 188 -29.42 -17.47 18.19
C LEU A 188 -30.45 -16.32 18.11
N MET A 189 -30.48 -15.59 16.99
CA MET A 189 -31.47 -14.53 16.76
C MET A 189 -32.87 -15.09 16.54
N GLU A 190 -33.00 -16.25 15.91
CA GLU A 190 -34.28 -16.92 15.71
C GLU A 190 -34.90 -17.41 17.02
N GLU A 191 -34.10 -17.95 17.94
CA GLU A 191 -34.56 -18.30 19.30
C GLU A 191 -35.11 -17.08 20.07
N ARG A 192 -34.64 -15.88 19.74
CA ARG A 192 -35.02 -14.63 20.41
C ARG A 192 -36.11 -13.85 19.68
N PHE A 193 -36.24 -14.00 18.37
CA PHE A 193 -37.17 -13.25 17.52
C PHE A 193 -37.88 -14.17 16.53
N SER A 194 -39.12 -14.54 16.85
CA SER A 194 -39.96 -15.44 16.05
C SER A 194 -40.32 -14.92 14.65
N HIS A 195 -40.11 -13.62 14.37
CA HIS A 195 -40.37 -13.02 13.06
C HIS A 195 -39.27 -13.31 12.02
N ILE A 196 -38.10 -13.83 12.43
CA ILE A 196 -36.95 -14.07 11.53
C ILE A 196 -37.09 -15.39 10.76
N THR A 197 -37.96 -16.30 11.20
CA THR A 197 -38.15 -17.62 10.59
C THR A 197 -38.52 -17.57 9.11
N TYR A 198 -39.44 -16.66 8.70
CA TYR A 198 -39.79 -16.52 7.27
C TYR A 198 -38.61 -16.00 6.43
N GLN A 199 -37.90 -14.99 6.93
CA GLN A 199 -36.73 -14.40 6.24
C GLN A 199 -35.60 -15.41 6.08
N ARG A 200 -35.43 -16.30 7.08
CA ARG A 200 -34.47 -17.40 7.03
C ARG A 200 -34.84 -18.43 5.96
N TYR A 201 -36.11 -18.84 5.90
CA TYR A 201 -36.57 -19.73 4.81
C TYR A 201 -36.41 -19.09 3.43
N GLU A 202 -36.68 -17.79 3.29
CA GLU A 202 -36.46 -17.08 2.03
C GLU A 202 -34.97 -17.06 1.64
N TRP A 203 -34.08 -16.80 2.60
CA TRP A 203 -32.64 -16.85 2.40
C TRP A 203 -32.16 -18.24 1.96
N ASP A 204 -32.59 -19.28 2.67
CA ASP A 204 -32.18 -20.65 2.40
C ASP A 204 -32.72 -21.16 1.06
N MET A 205 -33.96 -20.79 0.68
CA MET A 205 -34.52 -21.13 -0.64
C MET A 205 -33.84 -20.39 -1.80
N ASN A 206 -33.17 -19.28 -1.52
CA ASN A 206 -32.41 -18.52 -2.50
C ASN A 206 -30.95 -19.01 -2.64
N GLU A 207 -30.54 -20.02 -1.86
CA GLU A 207 -29.27 -20.69 -2.09
C GLU A 207 -29.26 -21.43 -3.43
N THR A 208 -28.09 -21.47 -4.08
CA THR A 208 -27.92 -22.00 -5.44
C THR A 208 -28.47 -23.42 -5.60
N PHE A 209 -28.24 -24.31 -4.63
CA PHE A 209 -28.70 -25.70 -4.71
C PHE A 209 -30.21 -25.85 -4.50
N GLN A 210 -30.81 -25.01 -3.66
CA GLN A 210 -32.26 -25.01 -3.45
C GLN A 210 -32.98 -24.44 -4.66
N LEU A 211 -32.45 -23.38 -5.29
CA LEU A 211 -32.96 -22.87 -6.56
C LEU A 211 -32.87 -23.92 -7.68
N HIS A 212 -31.78 -24.67 -7.77
CA HIS A 212 -31.66 -25.79 -8.71
C HIS A 212 -32.69 -26.88 -8.45
N ARG A 213 -32.90 -27.27 -7.18
CA ARG A 213 -33.95 -28.22 -6.80
C ARG A 213 -35.33 -27.73 -7.26
N LEU A 214 -35.71 -26.50 -6.93
CA LEU A 214 -37.01 -25.93 -7.30
C LEU A 214 -37.21 -25.88 -8.84
N ALA A 215 -36.14 -25.54 -9.58
CA ALA A 215 -36.16 -25.54 -11.04
C ALA A 215 -36.34 -26.94 -11.66
N HIS A 216 -35.88 -27.99 -10.98
CA HIS A 216 -36.07 -29.38 -11.41
C HIS A 216 -37.41 -29.97 -10.92
N GLU A 217 -37.94 -29.51 -9.79
CA GLU A 217 -39.26 -29.90 -9.28
C GLU A 217 -40.41 -29.37 -10.15
N GLU A 218 -40.30 -28.16 -10.71
CA GLU A 218 -41.34 -27.55 -11.59
C GLU A 218 -41.74 -28.43 -12.80
N PRO A 219 -40.80 -29.00 -13.58
CA PRO A 219 -41.12 -29.92 -14.66
C PRO A 219 -41.44 -31.35 -14.19
N GLY A 220 -41.42 -31.63 -12.88
CA GLY A 220 -41.74 -32.93 -12.28
C GLY A 220 -40.57 -33.90 -12.15
N ALA A 221 -39.32 -33.41 -12.12
CA ALA A 221 -38.15 -34.28 -11.95
C ALA A 221 -37.91 -34.62 -10.46
N GLY A 222 -38.48 -35.76 -10.08
CA GLY A 222 -38.17 -36.56 -8.90
C GLY A 222 -38.65 -36.03 -7.54
N PRO A 223 -38.83 -36.91 -6.54
CA PRO A 223 -38.75 -36.53 -5.13
C PRO A 223 -37.29 -36.26 -4.71
N TRP A 224 -37.10 -35.21 -3.93
CA TRP A 224 -35.83 -34.79 -3.34
C TRP A 224 -35.82 -35.12 -1.84
N SER A 225 -34.68 -35.49 -1.29
CA SER A 225 -34.48 -35.65 0.16
C SER A 225 -33.67 -34.49 0.73
N GLY A 226 -33.86 -34.23 2.03
CA GLY A 226 -33.19 -33.15 2.75
C GLY A 226 -34.13 -32.00 3.14
N SER A 227 -33.81 -31.43 4.31
CA SER A 227 -34.48 -30.25 4.88
C SER A 227 -34.18 -28.99 4.04
N PRO A 228 -35.09 -27.98 4.05
CA PRO A 228 -34.86 -26.66 3.46
C PRO A 228 -33.52 -26.01 3.85
N HIS A 229 -32.95 -26.38 5.00
CA HIS A 229 -31.71 -25.85 5.55
C HIS A 229 -30.46 -26.71 5.24
N SER A 230 -30.56 -27.68 4.34
CA SER A 230 -29.49 -28.62 4.01
C SER A 230 -29.32 -28.77 2.50
N VAL A 231 -28.14 -29.22 2.06
CA VAL A 231 -27.89 -29.46 0.63
C VAL A 231 -28.90 -30.49 0.10
N PRO A 232 -29.75 -30.15 -0.89
CA PRO A 232 -30.76 -31.06 -1.39
C PRO A 232 -30.11 -32.19 -2.18
N VAL A 233 -30.54 -33.42 -1.92
CA VAL A 233 -30.02 -34.61 -2.58
C VAL A 233 -31.13 -35.29 -3.38
N ALA A 234 -30.87 -35.58 -4.66
CA ALA A 234 -31.78 -36.35 -5.48
C ALA A 234 -31.79 -37.81 -5.03
N CYS A 235 -32.98 -38.41 -4.87
CA CYS A 235 -33.09 -39.79 -4.43
C CYS A 235 -32.39 -40.74 -5.44
N GLN A 236 -31.71 -41.77 -4.92
CA GLN A 236 -30.88 -42.67 -5.72
C GLN A 236 -31.67 -43.25 -6.89
N SER A 237 -31.01 -43.35 -8.06
CA SER A 237 -31.53 -43.86 -9.35
C SER A 237 -32.44 -42.95 -10.18
N GLN A 238 -32.64 -41.68 -9.78
CA GLN A 238 -33.46 -40.75 -10.56
C GLN A 238 -32.67 -39.89 -11.54
N LYS A 239 -33.24 -39.65 -12.72
CA LYS A 239 -32.68 -38.77 -13.76
C LYS A 239 -33.20 -37.35 -13.57
N LEU A 240 -32.30 -36.38 -13.54
CA LEU A 240 -32.63 -34.95 -13.47
C LEU A 240 -33.39 -34.48 -14.72
N ALA A 241 -34.09 -33.35 -14.60
CA ALA A 241 -34.74 -32.72 -15.74
C ALA A 241 -33.70 -32.40 -16.82
N ILE A 242 -34.07 -32.66 -18.07
CA ILE A 242 -33.22 -32.39 -19.23
C ILE A 242 -33.65 -31.10 -19.91
N LEU A 243 -32.73 -30.48 -20.64
CA LEU A 243 -33.01 -29.27 -21.40
C LEU A 243 -33.83 -29.62 -22.66
N ASP A 244 -35.01 -29.03 -22.77
CA ASP A 244 -35.85 -29.07 -23.97
C ASP A 244 -35.38 -28.01 -24.97
N LEU A 245 -35.00 -28.47 -26.16
CA LEU A 245 -34.49 -27.65 -27.26
C LEU A 245 -35.51 -27.48 -28.40
N ASP A 246 -36.76 -27.92 -28.22
CA ASP A 246 -37.83 -27.80 -29.22
C ASP A 246 -38.09 -26.34 -29.62
N ASN A 247 -37.86 -25.39 -28.70
CA ASN A 247 -37.84 -23.95 -28.98
C ASN A 247 -36.51 -23.30 -28.55
N PRO A 248 -35.52 -23.18 -29.45
CA PRO A 248 -34.19 -22.67 -29.11
C PRO A 248 -34.17 -21.20 -28.66
N LYS A 249 -35.25 -20.43 -28.89
CA LYS A 249 -35.36 -19.05 -28.41
C LYS A 249 -35.83 -18.95 -26.95
N ARG A 250 -36.37 -20.03 -26.38
CA ARG A 250 -36.86 -20.11 -25.00
C ARG A 250 -36.68 -21.54 -24.47
N PRO A 251 -35.42 -21.95 -24.19
CA PRO A 251 -35.16 -23.29 -23.66
C PRO A 251 -35.80 -23.43 -22.28
N LYS A 252 -36.40 -24.60 -22.02
CA LYS A 252 -37.03 -24.93 -20.74
C LYS A 252 -36.54 -26.29 -20.28
N LEU A 253 -36.64 -26.54 -18.98
CA LEU A 253 -36.41 -27.88 -18.45
C LEU A 253 -37.66 -28.74 -18.67
N LYS A 254 -37.47 -30.03 -18.96
CA LYS A 254 -38.53 -31.02 -19.12
C LYS A 254 -38.16 -32.28 -18.35
N ALA A 255 -39.14 -32.90 -17.70
CA ALA A 255 -38.92 -34.18 -17.04
C ALA A 255 -38.43 -35.23 -18.05
N TYR A 256 -37.45 -36.01 -17.63
CA TYR A 256 -36.99 -37.16 -18.39
C TYR A 256 -38.11 -38.20 -18.45
N HIS A 257 -38.60 -38.54 -19.65
CA HIS A 257 -39.59 -39.60 -19.83
C HIS A 257 -38.98 -40.98 -19.49
N ALA A 258 -39.09 -41.39 -18.23
CA ALA A 258 -38.92 -42.77 -17.81
C ALA A 258 -40.22 -43.23 -17.13
N PHE A 259 -40.94 -44.10 -17.83
CA PHE A 259 -42.06 -44.87 -17.28
C PHE A 259 -41.54 -45.71 -16.10
N SER A 260 -41.97 -45.41 -14.88
CA SER A 260 -41.94 -46.36 -13.77
C SER A 260 -42.87 -45.89 -12.67
N LYS A 261 -44.05 -46.53 -12.59
CA LYS A 261 -44.85 -46.61 -11.37
C LYS A 261 -43.99 -47.28 -10.30
N GLY A 262 -43.47 -46.50 -9.37
CA GLY A 262 -42.82 -46.98 -8.17
C GLY A 262 -42.92 -45.90 -7.11
N SER A 263 -43.93 -46.01 -6.25
CA SER A 263 -44.00 -45.27 -5.00
C SER A 263 -42.82 -45.70 -4.13
N SER A 264 -41.69 -45.00 -4.22
CA SER A 264 -40.63 -45.08 -3.23
C SER A 264 -40.55 -43.75 -2.51
N HIS A 265 -41.22 -43.70 -1.37
CA HIS A 265 -40.96 -42.73 -0.32
C HIS A 265 -39.45 -42.64 -0.09
N CYS A 266 -38.84 -41.48 -0.28
CA CYS A 266 -37.43 -41.29 0.03
C CYS A 266 -37.28 -41.47 1.53
N ARG A 267 -36.44 -42.43 1.95
CA ARG A 267 -36.15 -42.67 3.35
C ARG A 267 -35.20 -41.55 3.79
N ASP A 268 -35.65 -40.69 4.69
CA ASP A 268 -34.77 -39.70 5.32
C ASP A 268 -33.83 -40.45 6.27
N ASP A 269 -32.65 -40.84 5.78
CA ASP A 269 -31.61 -41.51 6.57
C ASP A 269 -31.02 -40.62 7.70
N ASN A 270 -31.61 -39.45 7.96
CA ASN A 270 -31.17 -38.49 8.98
C ASN A 270 -31.92 -38.58 10.32
N GLU A 271 -33.07 -39.26 10.41
CA GLU A 271 -33.79 -39.41 11.70
C GLU A 271 -33.14 -40.44 12.64
N ASP A 272 -32.43 -41.44 12.10
CA ASP A 272 -31.81 -42.50 12.92
C ASP A 272 -30.52 -42.02 13.64
N ASN A 273 -29.84 -41.00 13.13
CA ASN A 273 -28.64 -40.44 13.77
C ASN A 273 -28.92 -39.34 14.81
N ALA A 274 -30.08 -38.68 14.76
CA ALA A 274 -30.44 -37.68 15.77
C ALA A 274 -30.77 -38.33 17.12
N ASN A 275 -31.37 -39.52 17.11
CA ASN A 275 -31.69 -40.28 18.33
C ASN A 275 -30.49 -41.06 18.91
N ALA A 276 -29.47 -41.36 18.10
CA ALA A 276 -28.24 -41.99 18.57
C ALA A 276 -27.35 -41.01 19.37
N ILE A 277 -27.27 -39.74 18.94
CA ILE A 277 -26.43 -38.72 19.58
C ILE A 277 -27.03 -38.20 20.90
N ASP A 278 -28.37 -38.23 21.06
CA ASP A 278 -29.04 -37.81 22.30
C ASP A 278 -29.06 -38.92 23.37
N GLY A 279 -29.00 -40.19 22.96
CA GLY A 279 -28.82 -41.34 23.87
C GLY A 279 -27.43 -41.41 24.51
N GLU A 280 -26.39 -41.06 23.77
CA GLU A 280 -24.99 -41.08 24.25
C GLU A 280 -24.66 -39.90 25.19
N ARG A 281 -25.32 -38.75 25.04
CA ARG A 281 -25.14 -37.60 25.97
C ARG A 281 -25.78 -37.79 27.34
N ARG A 282 -26.79 -38.66 27.47
CA ARG A 282 -27.41 -38.99 28.78
C ARG A 282 -26.61 -40.01 29.59
N ALA A 283 -25.77 -40.84 28.95
CA ALA A 283 -24.95 -41.83 29.64
C ALA A 283 -23.63 -41.27 30.23
N SER A 284 -23.16 -40.10 29.77
CA SER A 284 -21.88 -39.50 30.19
C SER A 284 -21.99 -38.52 31.38
N ARG A 285 -23.13 -38.43 32.06
CA ARG A 285 -23.38 -37.43 33.13
C ARG A 285 -23.61 -38.00 34.53
N GLY A 286 -23.05 -39.18 34.82
CA GLY A 286 -22.98 -39.75 36.17
C GLY A 286 -21.53 -39.94 36.60
N GLU A 287 -21.22 -39.52 37.84
CA GLU A 287 -19.93 -39.64 38.57
C GLU A 287 -18.85 -38.67 38.08
N TYR A 288 -18.25 -37.74 38.86
CA TYR A 288 -17.67 -37.77 40.21
C TYR A 288 -17.77 -36.35 40.83
N ALA A 289 -18.32 -36.14 42.03
CA ALA A 289 -17.69 -36.21 43.37
C ALA A 289 -16.43 -35.32 43.53
N CYS A 290 -16.61 -34.17 44.17
CA CYS A 290 -15.53 -33.28 44.64
C CYS A 290 -14.90 -33.79 45.94
N ILE A 291 -13.57 -33.83 45.98
CA ILE A 291 -12.74 -33.42 47.12
C ILE A 291 -11.80 -32.34 46.59
#